data_AF-A0A0B4F7Z7-F1
#
_entry.id   AF-A0A0B4F7Z7-F1
#
_cell.length_a   1.000
_cell.length_b   1.000
_cell.length_c   1.000
_cell.angle_alpha   90.00
_cell.angle_beta   90.00
_cell.angle_gamma   90.00
#
_symmetry.space_group_name_H-M   'P 1'
#
loop_
_entity.id
_entity.type
_entity.pdbx_description
1 polymer ?
#
loop_
_entity_poly.entity_id
_entity_poly.type
_entity_poly.pdbx_seq_one_letter_code
_entity_poly.pdbx_strand_id
1 'polypeptide(L)'
;AARGIGGVPSPSTWNIALTQGDASREDLIAQMGTGLLVTSMIGSTINPNTGDYSRGASGFWVENGEIAYPVNECTIAGSLHDMLRRIIPANDARTHLSTVVPSLLVEGMTLAGN
;
A
#
# COMPACT_ATOMS: atom_id res chain seq x y z
N ALA A 1 20.67 -2.50 -11.48
CA ALA A 1 21.55 -3.68 -11.40
C ALA A 1 22.32 -3.59 -10.10
N ALA A 2 22.03 -4.49 -9.16
CA ALA A 2 22.70 -4.51 -7.87
C ALA A 2 23.96 -5.35 -7.97
N ARG A 3 25.03 -4.94 -7.29
CA ARG A 3 26.28 -5.70 -7.19
C ARG A 3 26.54 -6.00 -5.71
N GLY A 4 26.51 -7.27 -5.35
CA GLY A 4 27.03 -7.75 -4.07
C GLY A 4 28.54 -8.03 -4.18
N ILE A 5 29.26 -7.94 -3.07
CA ILE A 5 30.70 -8.25 -3.02
C ILE A 5 30.87 -9.74 -3.34
N GLY A 6 31.24 -10.07 -4.57
CA GLY A 6 31.47 -11.45 -5.05
C GLY A 6 30.36 -12.06 -5.94
N GLY A 7 29.27 -11.35 -6.23
CA GLY A 7 28.18 -11.85 -7.07
C GLY A 7 28.20 -11.29 -8.50
N VAL A 8 27.69 -12.05 -9.47
CA VAL A 8 27.40 -11.53 -10.81
C VAL A 8 26.32 -10.45 -10.74
N PRO A 9 26.39 -9.40 -11.56
CA PRO A 9 25.35 -8.37 -11.59
C PRO A 9 23.97 -8.97 -11.85
N SER A 10 22.98 -8.59 -11.05
CA SER A 10 21.58 -8.99 -11.26
C SER A 10 20.68 -7.77 -11.51
N PRO A 11 19.59 -7.91 -12.28
CA PRO A 11 18.58 -6.87 -12.42
C PRO A 11 18.07 -6.42 -11.05
N SER A 12 18.00 -5.11 -10.84
CA SER A 12 17.48 -4.52 -9.62
C SER A 12 16.88 -3.17 -9.94
N THR A 13 15.89 -2.76 -9.15
CA THR A 13 15.42 -1.39 -9.13
C THR A 13 16.45 -0.49 -8.41
N TRP A 14 16.41 0.80 -8.70
CA TRP A 14 17.27 1.80 -8.06
C TRP A 14 16.45 3.00 -7.59
N ASN A 15 15.74 3.65 -8.53
CA ASN A 15 14.71 4.62 -8.21
C ASN A 15 13.37 4.10 -8.72
N ILE A 16 12.35 4.15 -7.85
CA ILE A 16 10.97 3.83 -8.19
C ILE A 16 10.15 5.08 -7.88
N ALA A 17 9.37 5.53 -8.86
CA ALA A 17 8.44 6.62 -8.69
C ALA A 17 7.07 6.22 -9.23
N LEU A 18 6.03 6.44 -8.44
CA LEU A 18 4.65 6.37 -8.88
C LEU A 18 4.17 7.79 -9.21
N THR A 19 3.51 7.94 -10.37
CA THR A 19 2.87 9.20 -10.73
C THR A 19 1.83 9.56 -9.67
N GLN A 20 1.90 10.78 -9.17
CA GLN A 20 0.96 11.29 -8.18
C GLN A 20 -0.40 11.60 -8.81
N GLY A 21 -1.46 11.57 -8.00
CA GLY A 21 -2.76 12.10 -8.37
C GLY A 21 -2.90 13.57 -7.98
N ASP A 22 -4.11 14.11 -8.16
CA ASP A 22 -4.45 15.49 -7.79
C ASP A 22 -5.01 15.59 -6.37
N ALA A 23 -5.63 14.52 -5.87
CA ALA A 23 -6.30 14.46 -4.57
C ALA A 23 -5.31 14.42 -3.40
N SER A 24 -5.65 15.09 -2.30
CA SER A 24 -4.93 14.94 -1.03
C SER A 24 -5.21 13.58 -0.39
N ARG A 25 -4.38 13.20 0.57
CA ARG A 25 -4.62 11.99 1.37
C ARG A 25 -5.94 12.09 2.12
N GLU A 26 -6.26 13.26 2.65
CA GLU A 26 -7.50 13.55 3.35
C GLU A 26 -8.71 13.40 2.43
N ASP A 27 -8.61 13.83 1.16
CA ASP A 27 -9.64 13.61 0.14
C ASP A 27 -9.85 12.12 -0.14
N LEU A 28 -8.77 11.33 -0.22
CA LEU A 28 -8.88 9.88 -0.44
C LEU A 28 -9.52 9.16 0.76
N ILE A 29 -9.23 9.59 1.99
CA ILE A 29 -9.88 9.05 3.19
C ILE A 29 -11.38 9.37 3.16
N ALA A 30 -11.75 10.60 2.81
CA ALA A 30 -13.15 10.99 2.65
C ALA A 30 -13.85 10.18 1.55
N GLN A 31 -13.18 9.97 0.41
CA GLN A 31 -13.69 9.18 -0.72
C GLN A 31 -13.90 7.71 -0.35
N MET A 32 -13.01 7.13 0.47
CA MET A 32 -13.11 5.73 0.91
C MET A 32 -14.39 5.46 1.70
N GLY A 33 -14.92 6.46 2.43
CA GLY A 33 -16.09 6.30 3.29
C GLY A 33 -15.77 5.45 4.51
N THR A 34 -15.92 4.13 4.41
CA THR A 34 -15.62 3.20 5.51
C THR A 34 -14.55 2.21 5.11
N GLY A 35 -13.50 2.08 5.93
CA GLY A 35 -12.38 1.21 5.63
C GLY A 35 -11.23 1.33 6.62
N LEU A 36 -10.05 0.88 6.20
CA LEU A 36 -8.86 0.84 7.03
C LEU A 36 -7.75 1.72 6.45
N LEU A 37 -7.34 2.74 7.20
CA LEU A 37 -6.11 3.49 6.95
C LEU A 37 -4.92 2.72 7.53
N VAL A 38 -4.16 2.04 6.68
CA VAL A 38 -2.98 1.26 7.08
C VAL A 38 -1.79 2.18 7.32
N THR A 39 -1.18 2.11 8.51
CA THR A 39 0.00 2.91 8.87
C THR A 39 1.23 2.04 9.14
N SER A 40 1.03 0.76 9.43
CA SER A 40 2.09 -0.23 9.63
C SER A 40 1.71 -1.57 9.02
N MET A 41 2.71 -2.30 8.53
CA MET A 41 2.55 -3.64 7.98
C MET A 41 3.65 -4.56 8.49
N ILE A 42 3.31 -5.82 8.76
CA ILE A 42 4.24 -6.85 9.25
C ILE A 42 4.13 -8.14 8.46
N GLY A 43 5.25 -8.84 8.31
CA GLY A 43 5.37 -10.00 7.43
C GLY A 43 5.20 -9.62 5.96
N SER A 44 5.11 -10.57 5.05
CA SER A 44 4.57 -10.39 3.69
C SER A 44 4.50 -11.75 3.02
N THR A 45 3.32 -12.18 2.60
CA THR A 45 3.17 -13.37 1.78
C THR A 45 2.65 -12.92 0.41
N ILE A 46 3.55 -12.87 -0.56
CA ILE A 46 3.21 -12.64 -1.97
C ILE A 46 3.53 -13.92 -2.72
N ASN A 47 2.54 -14.47 -3.42
CA ASN A 47 2.81 -15.52 -4.39
C ASN A 47 3.15 -14.88 -5.75
N PRO A 48 4.39 -14.95 -6.24
CA PRO A 48 4.79 -14.29 -7.48
C PRO A 48 4.17 -14.92 -8.74
N ASN A 49 3.65 -16.15 -8.65
CA ASN A 49 3.04 -16.83 -9.78
C ASN A 49 1.56 -16.46 -9.96
N THR A 50 0.83 -16.31 -8.85
CA THR A 50 -0.63 -16.04 -8.87
C THR A 50 -0.96 -14.58 -8.57
N GLY A 51 -0.08 -13.86 -7.87
CA GLY A 51 -0.31 -12.50 -7.40
C GLY A 51 -1.10 -12.44 -6.09
N ASP A 52 -1.35 -13.57 -5.41
CA ASP A 52 -2.02 -13.58 -4.11
C ASP A 52 -1.20 -12.79 -3.08
N TYR A 53 -1.85 -11.83 -2.45
CA TYR A 53 -1.28 -10.94 -1.44
C TYR A 53 -1.96 -11.18 -0.10
N SER A 54 -1.17 -11.37 0.96
CA SER A 54 -1.66 -11.41 2.34
C SER A 54 -0.61 -10.88 3.30
N ARG A 55 -1.02 -10.01 4.23
CA ARG A 55 -0.11 -9.34 5.15
C ARG A 55 -0.81 -8.90 6.44
N GLY A 56 -0.10 -8.95 7.55
CA GLY A 56 -0.54 -8.32 8.80
C GLY A 56 -0.43 -6.79 8.69
N ALA A 57 -1.42 -6.08 9.22
CA ALA A 57 -1.51 -4.64 9.18
C ALA A 57 -2.04 -4.08 10.51
N SER A 58 -1.64 -2.84 10.79
CA SER A 58 -2.20 -2.01 11.85
C SER A 58 -2.41 -0.60 11.32
N GLY A 59 -3.34 0.12 11.94
CA GLY A 59 -3.70 1.45 11.48
C GLY A 59 -4.91 2.02 12.19
N PHE A 60 -5.75 2.71 11.44
CA PHE A 60 -6.95 3.36 11.96
C PHE A 60 -8.17 2.94 11.15
N TRP A 61 -9.24 2.58 11.85
CA TRP A 61 -10.55 2.43 11.23
C TRP A 61 -11.07 3.81 10.82
N VAL A 62 -11.71 3.87 9.65
CA VAL A 62 -12.34 5.06 9.10
C VAL A 62 -13.82 4.77 8.92
N GLU A 63 -14.67 5.69 9.38
CA GLU A 63 -16.11 5.63 9.22
C GLU A 63 -16.62 6.95 8.65
N ASN A 64 -17.45 6.89 7.59
CA ASN A 64 -18.00 8.07 6.93
C ASN A 64 -16.94 9.12 6.50
N GLY A 65 -15.74 8.66 6.15
CA GLY A 65 -14.64 9.51 5.73
C GLY A 65 -13.81 10.12 6.87
N GLU A 66 -14.07 9.73 8.12
CA GLU A 66 -13.36 10.24 9.29
C GLU A 66 -12.66 9.11 10.06
N ILE A 67 -11.47 9.38 10.60
CA ILE A 67 -10.74 8.43 11.43
C ILE A 67 -11.50 8.23 12.74
N ALA A 68 -11.92 7.00 13.01
CA ALA A 68 -12.73 6.64 14.16
C ALA A 68 -11.88 6.15 15.34
N TYR A 69 -11.14 5.05 15.18
CA TYR A 69 -10.36 4.43 16.25
C TYR A 69 -9.17 3.61 15.74
N PRO A 70 -8.12 3.39 16.55
CA PRO A 70 -6.98 2.55 16.14
C PRO A 70 -7.37 1.06 16.06
N VAL A 71 -6.84 0.38 15.05
CA VAL A 71 -7.00 -1.08 14.85
C VAL A 71 -5.62 -1.73 14.76
N ASN A 72 -5.46 -2.85 15.46
CA ASN A 72 -4.23 -3.63 15.46
C ASN A 72 -4.51 -5.08 15.06
N GLU A 73 -3.45 -5.78 14.66
CA GLU A 73 -3.48 -7.23 14.42
C GLU A 73 -4.52 -7.69 13.38
N CYS A 74 -4.80 -6.85 12.37
CA CYS A 74 -5.65 -7.25 11.26
C CYS A 74 -4.82 -7.84 10.11
N THR A 75 -5.45 -8.67 9.30
CA THR A 75 -4.86 -9.24 8.08
C THR A 75 -5.56 -8.63 6.88
N ILE A 76 -4.78 -8.03 5.99
CA ILE A 76 -5.25 -7.56 4.68
C ILE A 76 -4.86 -8.58 3.61
N ALA A 77 -5.79 -8.88 2.72
CA ALA A 77 -5.60 -9.82 1.62
C ALA A 77 -6.23 -9.31 0.33
N GLY A 78 -5.68 -9.73 -0.80
CA GLY A 78 -6.16 -9.35 -2.13
C GLY A 78 -5.32 -9.95 -3.25
N SER A 79 -5.61 -9.55 -4.48
CA SER A 79 -4.82 -9.90 -5.67
C SER A 79 -4.01 -8.69 -6.10
N LEU A 80 -2.68 -8.82 -6.19
CA LEU A 80 -1.80 -7.73 -6.64
C LEU A 80 -2.22 -7.15 -7.99
N HIS A 81 -2.70 -8.01 -8.89
CA HIS A 81 -3.15 -7.58 -10.20
C HIS A 81 -4.38 -6.67 -10.12
N ASP A 82 -5.32 -7.00 -9.23
CA ASP A 82 -6.52 -6.17 -9.02
C ASP A 82 -6.19 -4.91 -8.23
N MET A 83 -5.31 -5.02 -7.22
CA MET A 83 -4.79 -3.87 -6.48
C MET A 83 -4.16 -2.86 -7.45
N LEU A 84 -3.20 -3.29 -8.27
CA LEU A 84 -2.50 -2.42 -9.21
C LEU A 84 -3.43 -1.75 -10.24
N ARG A 85 -4.53 -2.41 -10.62
CA ARG A 85 -5.54 -1.85 -11.54
C ARG A 85 -6.47 -0.83 -10.89
N ARG A 86 -6.60 -0.87 -9.56
CA ARG A 86 -7.58 -0.09 -8.79
C ARG A 86 -6.94 0.96 -7.88
N ILE A 87 -5.61 1.03 -7.82
CA ILE A 87 -4.91 2.04 -7.01
C ILE A 87 -5.27 3.44 -7.51
N ILE A 88 -5.69 4.28 -6.57
CA ILE A 88 -5.85 5.72 -6.76
C ILE A 88 -4.75 6.41 -5.92
N PRO A 89 -3.77 7.08 -6.56
CA PRO A 89 -2.69 7.76 -5.85
C PRO A 89 -3.12 9.14 -5.35
N ALA A 90 -2.61 9.53 -4.17
CA ALA A 90 -2.68 10.89 -3.65
C ALA A 90 -1.55 11.79 -4.21
N ASN A 91 -1.44 13.00 -3.68
CA ASN A 91 -0.47 14.05 -4.05
C ASN A 91 0.63 14.32 -3.00
N ASP A 92 0.86 13.39 -2.08
CA ASP A 92 1.72 13.56 -0.88
C ASP A 92 3.03 12.76 -0.93
N ALA A 93 3.49 12.35 -2.12
CA ALA A 93 4.72 11.59 -2.27
C ALA A 93 5.95 12.42 -1.88
N ARG A 94 6.88 11.76 -1.16
CA ARG A 94 8.16 12.36 -0.76
C ARG A 94 9.18 12.23 -1.88
N THR A 95 9.29 13.26 -2.71
CA THR A 95 10.12 13.27 -3.94
C THR A 95 11.63 13.20 -3.71
N HIS A 96 12.10 13.40 -2.49
CA HIS A 96 13.52 13.33 -2.12
C HIS A 96 14.01 11.90 -1.78
N LEU A 97 13.12 10.89 -1.81
CA LEU A 97 13.45 9.49 -1.55
C LEU A 97 13.71 8.71 -2.84
N SER A 98 14.40 7.56 -2.76
CA SER A 98 14.57 6.65 -3.89
C SER A 98 13.30 5.87 -4.25
N THR A 99 12.35 5.80 -3.30
CA THR A 99 11.02 5.23 -3.49
C THR A 99 10.00 6.34 -3.28
N VAL A 100 9.54 6.94 -4.38
CA VAL A 100 8.58 8.04 -4.40
C VAL A 100 7.19 7.46 -4.63
N VAL A 101 6.48 7.16 -3.55
CA VAL A 101 5.13 6.60 -3.59
C VAL A 101 4.24 7.44 -2.66
N PRO A 102 3.13 8.01 -3.15
CA PRO A 102 2.16 8.72 -2.32
C PRO A 102 1.31 7.75 -1.48
N SER A 103 0.42 8.30 -0.66
CA SER A 103 -0.69 7.56 -0.09
C SER A 103 -1.54 6.95 -1.20
N LEU A 104 -1.99 5.71 -1.00
CA LEU A 104 -2.72 4.93 -2.00
C LEU A 104 -4.07 4.49 -1.44
N LEU A 105 -5.15 4.77 -2.16
CA LEU A 105 -6.45 4.15 -1.94
C LEU A 105 -6.55 2.92 -2.82
N VAL A 106 -6.92 1.78 -2.21
CA VAL A 106 -7.06 0.50 -2.91
C VAL A 106 -8.41 -0.11 -2.57
N GLU A 107 -9.27 -0.22 -3.57
CA GLU A 107 -10.58 -0.83 -3.43
C GLU A 107 -10.52 -2.36 -3.53
N GLY A 108 -11.51 -3.04 -2.92
CA GLY A 108 -11.69 -4.48 -3.08
C GLY A 108 -10.70 -5.34 -2.30
N MET A 109 -10.09 -4.79 -1.25
CA MET A 109 -9.27 -5.54 -0.30
C MET A 109 -10.15 -6.30 0.69
N THR A 110 -9.74 -7.53 1.01
CA THR A 110 -10.33 -8.32 2.09
C THR A 110 -9.64 -7.99 3.40
N LEU A 111 -10.43 -7.66 4.42
CA LEU A 111 -9.95 -7.47 5.78
C LEU A 111 -10.43 -8.65 6.65
N ALA A 112 -9.49 -9.32 7.30
CA ALA A 112 -9.75 -10.34 8.31
C ALA A 112 -9.14 -9.88 9.63
N GLY A 113 -9.96 -9.63 10.63
CA GLY A 113 -9.57 -9.18 11.96
C GLY A 113 -10.69 -9.48 12.94
N ASN A 114 -10.36 -9.56 14.22
CA ASN A 114 -11.31 -9.85 15.29
C ASN A 114 -11.63 -8.59 16.07
#